data_AF-I2N481-F1
#
_entry.id   AF-I2N481-F1
#
_cell.length_a   1.000
_cell.length_b   1.000
_cell.length_c   1.000
_cell.angle_alpha   90.00
_cell.angle_beta   90.00
_cell.angle_gamma   90.00
#
_symmetry.space_group_name_H-M   'P 1'
#
loop_
_entity.id
_entity.type
_entity.pdbx_description
1 polymer ?
#
loop_
_entity_poly.entity_id
_entity_poly.type
_entity_poly.pdbx_seq_one_letter_code
_entity_poly.pdbx_strand_id
1 'polypeptide(L)'
;MNGVQIRSAERALNVGTWLIVCGAMLYSVLTVTPLMAAHTPREWRWTAPILPLVVDAAVVIVIRLDSVLARLGGESGRWPVVLRWMTGCMTLALNTADSALKKDLVGVAVHAVAPLLLIVTAETGLAYRRAITAAVARLEAEERTEREARERAAAERREAADRRAREEREHTAALAREQREHEARLAREQTEREDAARRTEHAEREARQRQEAADRERREHEREQQQREREQREREAEQRRTAERLAREQAARRQQQEAAERERRERTELLSGGPVNEKLPEPQARRIVAAACGEGLPVRAAAELCGWSTGWVTARYQEQRDAHSGVALEGASS
;
A
#
# COMPACT_ATOMS: atom_id res chain seq x y z
N MET A 1 -23.86 -17.45 -58.93
CA MET A 1 -25.01 -17.23 -59.85
C MET A 1 -26.12 -16.57 -59.06
N ASN A 2 -26.63 -15.43 -59.53
CA ASN A 2 -27.60 -14.64 -58.76
C ASN A 2 -28.97 -15.35 -58.76
N GLY A 3 -29.62 -15.50 -57.60
CA GLY A 3 -30.90 -16.23 -57.47
C GLY A 3 -32.05 -15.74 -58.39
N VAL A 4 -31.91 -14.55 -58.97
CA VAL A 4 -32.79 -14.03 -60.01
C VAL A 4 -32.68 -14.83 -61.32
N GLN A 5 -31.47 -15.23 -61.72
CA GLN A 5 -31.23 -16.03 -62.94
C GLN A 5 -31.76 -17.46 -62.80
N ILE A 6 -31.75 -18.02 -61.59
CA ILE A 6 -32.32 -19.35 -61.31
C ILE A 6 -33.84 -19.30 -61.45
N ARG A 7 -34.49 -18.28 -60.88
CA ARG A 7 -35.95 -18.11 -60.96
C ARG A 7 -36.45 -17.81 -62.38
N SER A 8 -35.70 -17.05 -63.18
CA SER A 8 -36.08 -16.80 -64.57
C SER A 8 -35.93 -18.05 -65.44
N ALA A 9 -34.86 -18.84 -65.24
CA ALA A 9 -34.66 -20.11 -65.92
C ALA A 9 -35.78 -21.11 -65.57
N GLU A 10 -36.18 -21.21 -64.30
CA GLU A 10 -37.28 -22.08 -63.88
C GLU A 10 -38.62 -21.68 -64.52
N ARG A 11 -38.89 -20.37 -64.61
CA ARG A 11 -40.12 -19.86 -65.25
C ARG A 11 -40.12 -20.14 -66.76
N ALA A 12 -39.01 -19.92 -67.45
CA ALA A 12 -38.89 -20.21 -68.88
C ALA A 12 -39.08 -21.70 -69.19
N LEU A 13 -38.47 -22.58 -68.38
CA LEU A 13 -38.64 -24.04 -68.49
C LEU A 13 -40.10 -24.47 -68.27
N ASN A 14 -40.78 -23.90 -67.28
CA ASN A 14 -42.18 -24.18 -67.02
C ASN A 14 -43.09 -23.74 -68.18
N VAL A 15 -42.87 -22.55 -68.73
CA VAL A 15 -43.64 -22.05 -69.89
C VAL A 15 -43.40 -22.92 -71.13
N GLY A 16 -42.14 -23.23 -71.44
CA GLY A 16 -41.78 -24.09 -72.57
C GLY A 16 -42.40 -25.49 -72.47
N THR A 17 -42.41 -26.08 -71.27
CA THR A 17 -43.04 -27.39 -71.02
C THR A 17 -44.55 -27.34 -71.32
N TRP A 18 -45.25 -26.31 -70.86
CA TRP A 18 -46.68 -26.16 -71.13
C TRP A 18 -47.00 -25.94 -72.61
N LEU A 19 -46.16 -25.20 -73.33
CA LEU A 19 -46.31 -25.03 -74.78
C LEU A 19 -46.18 -26.36 -75.53
N ILE A 20 -45.21 -27.21 -75.15
CA ILE A 20 -45.04 -28.54 -75.74
C ILE A 20 -46.26 -29.43 -75.46
N VAL A 21 -46.76 -29.43 -74.21
CA VAL A 21 -47.96 -30.20 -73.84
C VAL A 21 -49.18 -29.73 -74.65
N CYS A 22 -49.45 -28.43 -74.70
CA CYS A 22 -50.57 -27.88 -75.46
C CYS A 22 -50.46 -28.22 -76.96
N GLY A 23 -49.25 -28.14 -77.54
CA GLY A 23 -49.00 -28.51 -78.93
C GLY A 23 -49.25 -30.00 -79.21
N ALA A 24 -48.80 -30.89 -78.32
CA ALA A 24 -49.03 -32.32 -78.42
C ALA A 24 -50.52 -32.68 -78.30
N MET A 25 -51.24 -32.04 -77.38
CA MET A 25 -52.70 -32.23 -77.23
C MET A 25 -53.46 -31.77 -78.48
N LEU A 26 -53.11 -30.60 -79.01
CA LEU A 26 -53.73 -30.08 -80.22
C LEU A 26 -53.48 -31.01 -81.41
N TYR A 27 -52.26 -31.52 -81.55
CA TYR A 27 -51.91 -32.47 -82.60
C TYR A 27 -52.68 -33.79 -82.46
N SER A 28 -52.77 -34.35 -81.25
CA SER A 28 -53.53 -35.57 -80.93
C SER A 28 -55.02 -35.43 -81.25
N VAL A 29 -55.63 -34.29 -80.91
CA VAL A 29 -57.02 -33.99 -81.29
C VAL A 29 -57.17 -33.98 -82.82
N LEU A 30 -56.25 -33.35 -83.55
CA LEU A 30 -56.32 -33.27 -85.02
C LEU A 30 -56.13 -34.64 -85.70
N THR A 31 -55.34 -35.56 -85.13
CA THR A 31 -55.07 -36.88 -85.71
C THR A 31 -56.11 -37.92 -85.34
N VAL A 32 -56.59 -37.93 -84.09
CA VAL A 32 -57.47 -38.98 -83.56
C VAL A 32 -58.96 -38.66 -83.78
N THR A 33 -59.34 -37.37 -83.85
CA THR A 33 -60.76 -36.98 -84.09
C THR A 33 -61.30 -37.54 -85.42
N PRO A 34 -60.58 -37.49 -86.55
CA PRO A 34 -61.04 -38.11 -87.80
C PRO A 34 -61.23 -39.63 -87.70
N LEU A 35 -60.33 -40.31 -86.99
CA LEU A 35 -60.39 -41.76 -86.78
C LEU A 35 -61.60 -42.15 -85.95
N MET A 36 -61.89 -41.42 -84.87
CA MET A 36 -63.07 -41.65 -84.05
C MET A 36 -64.36 -41.30 -84.79
N ALA A 37 -64.38 -40.19 -85.53
CA ALA A 37 -65.54 -39.79 -86.33
C ALA A 37 -65.91 -40.84 -87.41
N ALA A 38 -64.93 -41.63 -87.87
CA ALA A 38 -65.16 -42.74 -88.80
C ALA A 38 -65.83 -43.96 -88.14
N HIS A 39 -65.61 -44.19 -86.83
CA HIS A 39 -66.14 -45.32 -86.08
C HIS A 39 -67.38 -44.99 -85.23
N THR A 40 -67.72 -43.72 -85.09
CA THR A 40 -68.88 -43.25 -84.32
C THR A 40 -70.12 -43.08 -85.21
N PRO A 41 -71.32 -43.51 -84.76
CA PRO A 41 -72.58 -43.25 -85.45
C PRO A 41 -72.78 -41.77 -85.78
N ARG A 42 -73.48 -41.47 -86.89
CA ARG A 42 -73.56 -40.11 -87.46
C ARG A 42 -74.11 -39.07 -86.49
N GLU A 43 -75.05 -39.47 -85.63
CA GLU A 43 -75.69 -38.65 -84.58
C GLU A 43 -74.73 -38.27 -83.44
N TRP A 44 -73.65 -39.04 -83.23
CA TRP A 44 -72.72 -38.90 -82.11
C TRP A 44 -71.34 -38.36 -82.51
N ARG A 45 -71.12 -38.05 -83.79
CA ARG A 45 -69.82 -37.55 -84.30
C ARG A 45 -69.31 -36.30 -83.61
N TRP A 46 -70.20 -35.48 -83.06
CA TRP A 46 -69.84 -34.30 -82.27
C TRP A 46 -69.02 -34.64 -81.01
N THR A 47 -69.10 -35.89 -80.52
CA THR A 47 -68.31 -36.38 -79.38
C THR A 47 -66.91 -36.88 -79.74
N ALA A 48 -66.59 -37.00 -81.04
CA ALA A 48 -65.29 -37.50 -81.50
C ALA A 48 -64.04 -36.80 -80.91
N PRO A 49 -64.02 -35.46 -80.67
CA PRO A 49 -62.86 -34.80 -80.07
C PRO A 49 -62.76 -34.97 -78.54
N ILE A 50 -63.78 -35.53 -77.87
CA ILE A 50 -63.79 -35.70 -76.41
C ILE A 50 -62.79 -36.80 -75.99
N LEU A 51 -62.78 -37.92 -76.71
CA LEU A 51 -61.92 -39.07 -76.36
C LEU A 51 -60.41 -38.73 -76.41
N PRO A 52 -59.86 -38.10 -77.48
CA PRO A 52 -58.46 -37.69 -77.52
C PRO A 52 -58.09 -36.76 -76.36
N LEU A 53 -58.97 -35.80 -76.04
CA LEU A 53 -58.75 -34.83 -74.97
C LEU A 53 -58.70 -35.50 -73.59
N VAL A 54 -59.56 -36.50 -73.34
CA VAL A 54 -59.53 -37.29 -72.10
C VAL A 54 -58.26 -38.14 -71.99
N VAL A 55 -57.85 -38.79 -73.08
CA VAL A 55 -56.61 -39.60 -73.12
C VAL A 55 -55.39 -38.71 -72.85
N ASP A 56 -55.30 -37.56 -73.51
CA ASP A 56 -54.20 -36.63 -73.31
C ASP A 56 -54.18 -36.04 -71.90
N ALA A 57 -55.35 -35.71 -71.34
CA ALA A 57 -55.46 -35.25 -69.96
C ALA A 57 -54.97 -36.33 -68.98
N ALA A 58 -55.30 -37.61 -69.21
CA ALA A 58 -54.80 -38.72 -68.41
C ALA A 58 -53.27 -38.85 -68.50
N VAL A 59 -52.68 -38.72 -69.69
CA VAL A 59 -51.22 -38.71 -69.90
C VAL A 59 -50.58 -37.56 -69.11
N VAL A 60 -51.13 -36.34 -69.22
CA VAL A 60 -50.62 -35.16 -68.50
C VAL A 60 -50.71 -35.35 -66.98
N ILE A 61 -51.83 -35.87 -66.48
CA ILE A 61 -52.02 -36.15 -65.05
C ILE A 61 -51.00 -37.19 -64.58
N VAL A 62 -50.78 -38.28 -65.30
CA VAL A 62 -49.80 -39.33 -64.93
C VAL A 62 -48.37 -38.77 -64.89
N ILE A 63 -48.00 -37.93 -65.87
CA ILE A 63 -46.68 -37.28 -65.89
C ILE A 63 -46.54 -36.28 -64.75
N ARG A 64 -47.60 -35.54 -64.40
CA ARG A 64 -47.59 -34.56 -63.31
C ARG A 64 -47.67 -35.16 -61.92
N LEU A 65 -48.38 -36.26 -61.74
CA LEU A 65 -48.58 -36.90 -60.44
C LEU A 65 -47.25 -37.29 -59.80
N ASP A 66 -46.28 -37.75 -60.59
CA ASP A 66 -44.94 -38.09 -60.13
C ASP A 66 -44.17 -36.86 -59.62
N SER A 67 -44.42 -35.68 -60.24
CA SER A 67 -43.83 -34.41 -59.80
C SER A 67 -44.43 -33.86 -58.51
N VAL A 68 -45.67 -34.24 -58.18
CA VAL A 68 -46.35 -33.87 -56.93
C VAL A 68 -45.95 -34.85 -55.83
N LEU A 69 -45.90 -36.16 -56.11
CA LEU A 69 -45.46 -37.18 -55.15
C LEU A 69 -44.02 -36.96 -54.69
N ALA A 70 -43.10 -36.66 -55.61
CA ALA A 70 -41.71 -36.38 -55.28
C ALA A 70 -41.53 -35.13 -54.39
N ARG A 71 -42.45 -34.15 -54.48
CA ARG A 71 -42.45 -32.96 -53.61
C ARG A 71 -42.99 -33.24 -52.21
N LEU A 72 -43.82 -34.28 -52.05
CA LEU A 72 -44.42 -34.68 -50.78
C LEU A 72 -43.56 -35.69 -50.02
N GLY A 73 -42.35 -36.00 -50.51
CA GLY A 73 -41.40 -36.89 -49.81
C GLY A 73 -41.75 -38.38 -49.87
N GLY A 74 -42.70 -38.78 -50.72
CA GLY A 74 -43.03 -40.19 -50.92
C GLY A 74 -42.09 -40.83 -51.93
N GLU A 75 -41.51 -41.98 -51.59
CA GLU A 75 -40.89 -42.86 -52.57
C GLU A 75 -41.98 -43.42 -53.47
N SER A 76 -42.14 -42.80 -54.65
CA SER A 76 -43.00 -43.35 -55.68
C SER A 76 -42.29 -44.60 -56.21
N GLY A 77 -42.81 -45.78 -55.87
CA GLY A 77 -42.22 -47.07 -56.24
C GLY A 77 -42.17 -47.28 -57.76
N ARG A 78 -42.13 -48.53 -58.24
CA ARG A 78 -42.03 -48.79 -59.69
C ARG A 78 -43.35 -48.52 -60.46
N TRP A 79 -44.46 -48.34 -59.74
CA TRP A 79 -45.81 -48.21 -60.31
C TRP A 79 -46.05 -46.99 -61.20
N PRO A 80 -45.62 -45.76 -60.88
CA PRO A 80 -45.78 -44.61 -61.76
C PRO A 80 -45.03 -44.76 -63.08
N VAL A 81 -43.87 -45.42 -63.06
CA VAL A 81 -43.10 -45.74 -64.27
C VAL A 81 -43.90 -46.69 -65.15
N VAL A 82 -44.45 -47.76 -64.57
CA VAL A 82 -45.30 -48.71 -65.30
C VAL A 82 -46.54 -48.02 -65.89
N LEU A 83 -47.24 -47.20 -65.10
CA LEU A 83 -48.42 -46.46 -65.56
C LEU A 83 -48.09 -45.49 -66.70
N ARG A 84 -46.95 -44.81 -66.64
CA ARG A 84 -46.49 -43.89 -67.70
C ARG A 84 -46.19 -44.63 -68.99
N TRP A 85 -45.46 -45.75 -68.93
CA TRP A 85 -45.16 -46.57 -70.10
C TRP A 85 -46.43 -47.16 -70.71
N MET A 86 -47.34 -47.70 -69.90
CA MET A 86 -48.62 -48.21 -70.40
C MET A 86 -49.45 -47.12 -71.11
N THR A 87 -49.57 -45.96 -70.47
CA THR A 87 -50.35 -44.84 -71.02
C THR A 87 -49.70 -44.28 -72.28
N GLY A 88 -48.38 -44.11 -72.29
CA GLY A 88 -47.63 -43.66 -73.47
C GLY A 88 -47.69 -44.65 -74.64
N CYS A 89 -47.57 -45.96 -74.38
CA CYS A 89 -47.73 -46.99 -75.40
C CYS A 89 -49.14 -47.00 -75.99
N MET A 90 -50.17 -46.78 -75.17
CA MET A 90 -51.56 -46.69 -75.64
C MET A 90 -51.77 -45.45 -76.53
N THR A 91 -51.23 -44.30 -76.15
CA THR A 91 -51.29 -43.08 -76.98
C THR A 91 -50.54 -43.25 -78.31
N LEU A 92 -49.37 -43.91 -78.28
CA LEU A 92 -48.60 -44.22 -79.49
C LEU A 92 -49.39 -45.15 -80.42
N ALA A 93 -50.00 -46.21 -79.87
CA ALA A 93 -50.83 -47.14 -80.62
C ALA A 93 -52.01 -46.41 -81.27
N LEU A 94 -52.72 -45.57 -80.54
CA LEU A 94 -53.87 -44.82 -81.08
C LEU A 94 -53.47 -43.86 -82.20
N ASN A 95 -52.34 -43.16 -82.07
CA ASN A 95 -51.87 -42.23 -83.09
C ASN A 95 -51.33 -42.94 -84.34
N THR A 96 -50.79 -44.15 -84.21
CA THR A 96 -50.19 -44.89 -85.33
C THR A 96 -51.12 -45.94 -85.94
N ALA A 97 -52.23 -46.30 -85.27
CA ALA A 97 -53.13 -47.39 -85.66
C ALA A 97 -53.68 -47.22 -87.07
N ASP A 98 -54.17 -46.04 -87.45
CA ASP A 98 -54.76 -45.81 -88.77
C ASP A 98 -53.72 -45.98 -89.90
N SER A 99 -52.52 -45.41 -89.73
CA SER A 99 -51.41 -45.56 -90.68
C SER A 99 -50.89 -47.01 -90.72
N ALA A 100 -50.82 -47.68 -89.58
CA ALA A 100 -50.39 -49.07 -89.49
C ALA A 100 -51.36 -50.02 -90.20
N LEU A 101 -52.68 -49.81 -90.02
CA LEU A 101 -53.73 -50.58 -90.70
C LEU A 101 -53.69 -50.38 -92.22
N LYS A 102 -53.32 -49.18 -92.69
CA LYS A 102 -53.12 -48.85 -94.11
C LYS A 102 -51.77 -49.29 -94.66
N LYS A 103 -50.90 -49.89 -93.83
CA LYS A 103 -49.50 -50.27 -94.17
C LYS A 103 -48.64 -49.07 -94.62
N ASP A 104 -48.99 -47.86 -94.17
CA ASP A 104 -48.23 -46.64 -94.44
C ASP A 104 -47.15 -46.44 -93.37
N LEU A 105 -45.94 -46.92 -93.67
CA LEU A 105 -44.78 -46.79 -92.78
C LEU A 105 -44.39 -45.33 -92.55
N VAL A 106 -44.62 -44.44 -93.52
CA VAL A 106 -44.29 -43.01 -93.39
C VAL A 106 -45.29 -42.36 -92.44
N GLY A 107 -46.59 -42.65 -92.59
CA GLY A 107 -47.62 -42.20 -91.65
C GLY A 107 -47.38 -42.68 -90.22
N VAL A 108 -46.98 -43.95 -90.04
CA VAL A 108 -46.60 -44.48 -88.71
C VAL A 108 -45.42 -43.69 -88.14
N ALA A 109 -44.38 -43.44 -88.92
CA ALA A 109 -43.23 -42.67 -88.47
C ALA A 109 -43.60 -41.24 -88.06
N VAL A 110 -44.38 -40.53 -88.89
CA VAL A 110 -44.81 -39.14 -88.63
C VAL A 110 -45.68 -39.05 -87.37
N HIS A 111 -46.67 -39.93 -87.23
CA HIS A 111 -47.57 -39.91 -86.08
C HIS A 111 -46.96 -40.47 -84.79
N ALA A 112 -45.83 -41.19 -84.86
CA ALA A 112 -45.08 -41.63 -83.70
C ALA A 112 -44.21 -40.53 -83.06
N VAL A 113 -43.83 -39.48 -83.82
CA VAL A 113 -42.88 -38.46 -83.34
C VAL A 113 -43.39 -37.76 -82.08
N ALA A 114 -44.63 -37.27 -82.06
CA ALA A 114 -45.14 -36.52 -80.93
C ALA A 114 -45.28 -37.36 -79.64
N PRO A 115 -45.87 -38.58 -79.68
CA PRO A 115 -45.91 -39.46 -78.50
C PRO A 115 -44.53 -39.88 -77.99
N LEU A 116 -43.59 -40.19 -78.89
CA LEU A 116 -42.22 -40.57 -78.50
C LEU A 116 -41.48 -39.41 -77.84
N LEU A 117 -41.57 -38.20 -78.40
CA LEU A 117 -40.99 -37.00 -77.79
C LEU A 117 -41.58 -36.73 -76.40
N LEU A 118 -42.88 -36.94 -76.22
CA LEU A 118 -43.55 -36.75 -74.93
C LEU A 118 -43.05 -37.75 -73.87
N ILE A 119 -42.91 -39.03 -74.23
CA ILE A 119 -42.37 -40.08 -73.34
C ILE A 119 -40.91 -39.77 -72.99
N VAL A 120 -40.06 -39.47 -73.97
CA VAL A 120 -38.64 -39.15 -73.75
C VAL A 120 -38.48 -37.89 -72.91
N THR A 121 -39.27 -36.85 -73.17
CA THR A 121 -39.24 -35.59 -72.41
C THR A 121 -39.71 -35.79 -70.97
N ALA A 122 -40.69 -36.66 -70.74
CA ALA A 122 -41.14 -37.01 -69.39
C ALA A 122 -40.02 -37.72 -68.60
N GLU A 123 -39.33 -38.66 -69.21
CA GLU A 123 -38.30 -39.46 -68.53
C GLU A 123 -37.02 -38.67 -68.28
N THR A 124 -36.55 -37.92 -69.29
CA THR A 124 -35.42 -37.00 -69.14
C THR A 124 -35.74 -35.88 -68.14
N GLY A 125 -36.95 -35.34 -68.17
CA GLY A 125 -37.40 -34.30 -67.24
C GLY A 125 -37.43 -34.75 -65.78
N LEU A 126 -37.66 -36.03 -65.50
CA LEU A 126 -37.55 -36.58 -64.15
C LEU A 126 -36.10 -36.71 -63.70
N ALA A 127 -35.22 -37.24 -64.56
CA ALA A 127 -33.79 -37.37 -64.28
C ALA A 127 -33.13 -36.01 -64.02
N TYR A 128 -33.39 -35.00 -64.87
CA TYR A 128 -32.89 -33.64 -64.68
C TYR A 128 -33.38 -33.04 -63.36
N ARG A 129 -34.67 -33.20 -63.02
CA ARG A 129 -35.20 -32.69 -61.74
C ARG A 129 -34.54 -33.34 -60.54
N ARG A 130 -34.37 -34.66 -60.52
CA ARG A 130 -33.65 -35.36 -59.44
C ARG A 130 -32.23 -34.85 -59.29
N ALA A 131 -31.51 -34.69 -60.39
CA ALA A 131 -30.14 -34.14 -60.39
C ALA A 131 -30.10 -32.70 -59.86
N ILE A 132 -31.04 -31.84 -60.27
CA ILE A 132 -31.14 -30.45 -59.81
C ILE A 132 -31.47 -30.41 -58.31
N THR A 133 -32.47 -31.16 -57.85
CA THR A 133 -32.84 -31.21 -56.42
C THR A 133 -31.68 -31.71 -55.57
N ALA A 134 -30.96 -32.74 -56.00
CA ALA A 134 -29.78 -33.23 -55.30
C ALA A 134 -28.65 -32.18 -55.26
N ALA A 135 -28.40 -31.47 -56.38
CA ALA A 135 -27.41 -30.42 -56.44
C ALA A 135 -27.75 -29.23 -55.52
N VAL A 136 -29.02 -28.80 -55.49
CA VAL A 136 -29.51 -27.74 -54.60
C VAL A 136 -29.38 -28.16 -53.13
N ALA A 137 -29.81 -29.37 -52.78
CA ALA A 137 -29.69 -29.89 -51.42
C ALA A 137 -28.24 -29.94 -50.94
N ARG A 138 -27.31 -30.33 -51.83
CA ARG A 138 -25.87 -30.35 -51.51
C ARG A 138 -25.32 -28.95 -51.28
N LEU A 139 -25.69 -27.98 -52.14
CA LEU A 139 -25.28 -26.59 -51.98
C LEU A 139 -25.83 -25.97 -50.68
N GLU A 140 -27.10 -26.23 -50.35
CA GLU A 140 -27.69 -25.77 -49.09
C GLU A 140 -27.01 -26.39 -47.86
N ALA A 141 -26.61 -27.66 -47.93
CA ALA A 141 -25.87 -28.31 -46.86
C ALA A 141 -24.48 -27.69 -46.70
N GLU A 142 -23.76 -27.47 -47.80
CA GLU A 142 -22.45 -26.79 -47.81
C GLU A 142 -22.57 -25.38 -47.21
N GLU A 143 -23.55 -24.58 -47.63
CA GLU A 143 -23.79 -23.24 -47.08
C GLU A 143 -24.10 -23.26 -45.57
N ARG A 144 -24.89 -24.23 -45.10
CA ARG A 144 -25.18 -24.38 -43.66
C ARG A 144 -23.91 -24.69 -42.89
N THR A 145 -23.10 -25.65 -43.36
CA THR A 145 -21.84 -26.00 -42.70
C THR A 145 -20.85 -24.84 -42.68
N GLU A 146 -20.78 -24.06 -43.75
CA GLU A 146 -19.91 -22.87 -43.81
C GLU A 146 -20.38 -21.79 -42.84
N ARG A 147 -21.70 -21.54 -42.74
CA ARG A 147 -22.26 -20.59 -41.78
C ARG A 147 -21.99 -21.02 -40.34
N GLU A 148 -22.24 -22.28 -40.00
CA GLU A 148 -21.93 -22.81 -38.67
C GLU A 148 -20.43 -22.72 -38.34
N ALA A 149 -19.55 -23.02 -39.30
CA ALA A 149 -18.11 -22.88 -39.12
C ALA A 149 -17.68 -21.42 -38.88
N ARG A 150 -18.26 -20.47 -39.63
CA ARG A 150 -18.01 -19.04 -39.45
C ARG A 150 -18.51 -18.54 -38.09
N GLU A 151 -19.68 -18.98 -37.66
CA GLU A 151 -20.25 -18.63 -36.35
C GLU A 151 -19.40 -19.18 -35.20
N ARG A 152 -18.98 -20.45 -35.27
CA ARG A 152 -18.07 -21.06 -34.29
C ARG A 152 -16.73 -20.32 -34.23
N ALA A 153 -16.11 -20.06 -35.38
CA ALA A 153 -14.86 -19.31 -35.44
C ALA A 153 -15.00 -17.88 -34.89
N ALA A 154 -16.13 -17.22 -35.09
CA ALA A 154 -16.40 -15.91 -34.51
C ALA A 154 -16.59 -15.97 -32.99
N ALA A 155 -17.28 -17.00 -32.48
CA ALA A 155 -17.46 -17.23 -31.05
C ALA A 155 -16.11 -17.51 -30.35
N GLU A 156 -15.29 -18.39 -30.92
CA GLU A 156 -13.95 -18.71 -30.40
C GLU A 156 -13.04 -17.49 -30.35
N ARG A 157 -13.08 -16.62 -31.38
CA ARG A 157 -12.31 -15.36 -31.39
C ARG A 157 -12.75 -14.41 -30.28
N ARG A 158 -14.06 -14.29 -30.03
CA ARG A 158 -14.59 -13.45 -28.94
C ARG A 158 -14.16 -13.99 -27.58
N GLU A 159 -14.29 -15.30 -27.37
CA GLU A 159 -13.88 -15.92 -26.11
C GLU A 159 -12.37 -15.80 -25.87
N ALA A 160 -11.55 -15.96 -26.92
CA ALA A 160 -10.10 -15.76 -26.82
C ALA A 160 -9.74 -14.30 -26.50
N ALA A 161 -10.45 -13.32 -27.08
CA ALA A 161 -10.26 -11.92 -26.76
C ALA A 161 -10.65 -11.61 -25.30
N ASP A 162 -11.77 -12.17 -24.82
CA ASP A 162 -12.23 -11.99 -23.44
C ASP A 162 -11.26 -12.62 -22.44
N ARG A 163 -10.70 -13.80 -22.73
CA ARG A 163 -9.66 -14.43 -21.90
C ARG A 163 -8.41 -13.55 -21.80
N ARG A 164 -7.90 -13.07 -22.93
CA ARG A 164 -6.73 -12.16 -22.95
C ARG A 164 -6.99 -10.88 -22.18
N ALA A 165 -8.17 -10.29 -22.33
CA ALA A 165 -8.53 -9.07 -21.59
C ALA A 165 -8.61 -9.30 -20.07
N ARG A 166 -9.02 -10.50 -19.61
CA ARG A 166 -8.99 -10.86 -18.19
C ARG A 166 -7.56 -11.06 -17.69
N GLU A 167 -6.75 -11.81 -18.43
CA GLU A 167 -5.34 -12.04 -18.12
C GLU A 167 -4.55 -10.71 -18.04
N GLU A 168 -4.78 -9.78 -18.97
CA GLU A 168 -4.15 -8.45 -18.95
C GLU A 168 -4.57 -7.62 -17.73
N ARG A 169 -5.86 -7.66 -17.36
CA ARG A 169 -6.36 -6.96 -16.15
C ARG A 169 -5.77 -7.56 -14.88
N GLU A 170 -5.69 -8.88 -14.79
CA GLU A 170 -5.10 -9.58 -13.65
C GLU A 170 -3.60 -9.29 -13.55
N HIS A 171 -2.88 -9.34 -14.66
CA HIS A 171 -1.45 -9.01 -14.71
C HIS A 171 -1.20 -7.54 -14.30
N THR A 172 -1.99 -6.61 -14.82
CA THR A 172 -1.90 -5.19 -14.44
C THR A 172 -2.22 -4.99 -12.96
N ALA A 173 -3.24 -5.68 -12.44
CA ALA A 173 -3.58 -5.62 -11.02
C ALA A 173 -2.49 -6.24 -10.14
N ALA A 174 -1.82 -7.31 -10.59
CA ALA A 174 -0.71 -7.93 -9.90
C ALA A 174 0.50 -6.98 -9.83
N LEU A 175 0.90 -6.38 -10.95
CA LEU A 175 1.96 -5.37 -10.99
C LEU A 175 1.66 -4.18 -10.08
N ALA A 176 0.41 -3.69 -10.06
CA ALA A 176 0.00 -2.60 -9.18
C ALA A 176 -0.02 -2.98 -7.68
N ARG A 177 -0.18 -4.27 -7.34
CA ARG A 177 -0.01 -4.75 -5.96
C ARG A 177 1.47 -4.81 -5.59
N GLU A 178 2.29 -5.38 -6.46
CA GLU A 178 3.73 -5.48 -6.26
C GLU A 178 4.39 -4.10 -6.10
N GLN A 179 4.01 -3.12 -6.92
CA GLN A 179 4.47 -1.74 -6.79
C GLN A 179 4.09 -1.13 -5.44
N ARG A 180 2.83 -1.26 -5.01
CA ARG A 180 2.38 -0.76 -3.71
C ARG A 180 3.08 -1.44 -2.54
N GLU A 181 3.34 -2.74 -2.63
CA GLU A 181 4.09 -3.48 -1.61
C GLU A 181 5.56 -3.06 -1.57
N HIS A 182 6.17 -2.80 -2.73
CA HIS A 182 7.53 -2.29 -2.81
C HIS A 182 7.63 -0.87 -2.23
N GLU A 183 6.72 0.03 -2.61
CA GLU A 183 6.63 1.39 -2.06
C GLU A 183 6.39 1.37 -0.54
N ALA A 184 5.47 0.52 -0.06
CA ALA A 184 5.22 0.37 1.37
C ALA A 184 6.44 -0.15 2.14
N ARG A 185 7.24 -1.04 1.52
CA ARG A 185 8.48 -1.55 2.11
C ARG A 185 9.54 -0.46 2.19
N LEU A 186 9.72 0.31 1.11
CA LEU A 186 10.64 1.45 1.08
C LEU A 186 10.24 2.50 2.11
N ALA A 187 8.94 2.80 2.24
CA ALA A 187 8.44 3.74 3.25
C ALA A 187 8.71 3.24 4.68
N ARG A 188 8.46 1.95 4.97
CA ARG A 188 8.79 1.36 6.27
C ARG A 188 10.28 1.43 6.58
N GLU A 189 11.11 1.07 5.61
CA GLU A 189 12.57 1.13 5.76
C GLU A 189 13.05 2.58 6.01
N GLN A 190 12.46 3.58 5.35
CA GLN A 190 12.75 4.99 5.62
C GLN A 190 12.32 5.38 7.03
N THR A 191 11.09 5.06 7.46
CA THR A 191 10.62 5.34 8.82
C THR A 191 11.49 4.66 9.88
N GLU A 192 11.88 3.40 9.67
CA GLU A 192 12.75 2.68 10.60
C GLU A 192 14.14 3.32 10.70
N ARG A 193 14.71 3.79 9.58
CA ARG A 193 15.99 4.53 9.57
C ARG A 193 15.87 5.88 10.28
N GLU A 194 14.78 6.62 10.06
CA GLU A 194 14.52 7.89 10.76
C GLU A 194 14.32 7.68 12.26
N ASP A 195 13.56 6.66 12.66
CA ASP A 195 13.35 6.32 14.07
C ASP A 195 14.63 5.82 14.74
N ALA A 196 15.48 5.07 14.02
CA ALA A 196 16.81 4.71 14.49
C ALA A 196 17.69 5.95 14.66
N ALA A 197 17.69 6.88 13.71
CA ALA A 197 18.43 8.13 13.79
C ALA A 197 17.96 9.00 14.98
N ARG A 198 16.65 9.15 15.18
CA ARG A 198 16.08 9.87 16.34
C ARG A 198 16.45 9.23 17.66
N ARG A 199 16.43 7.88 17.74
CA ARG A 199 16.86 7.16 18.95
C ARG A 199 18.33 7.36 19.26
N THR A 200 19.20 7.31 18.25
CA THR A 200 20.62 7.61 18.40
C THR A 200 20.83 9.05 18.85
N GLU A 201 20.15 10.03 18.24
CA GLU A 201 20.26 11.43 18.62
C GLU A 201 19.77 11.68 20.06
N HIS A 202 18.65 11.06 20.46
CA HIS A 202 18.18 11.11 21.85
C HIS A 202 19.18 10.48 22.82
N ALA A 203 19.75 9.32 22.48
CA ALA A 203 20.76 8.66 23.30
C ALA A 203 22.04 9.51 23.43
N GLU A 204 22.49 10.15 22.35
CA GLU A 204 23.62 11.08 22.39
C GLU A 204 23.33 12.32 23.24
N ARG A 205 22.14 12.90 23.12
CA ARG A 205 21.71 14.03 23.95
C ARG A 205 21.64 13.64 25.42
N GLU A 206 21.08 12.48 25.75
CA GLU A 206 21.08 11.96 27.13
C GLU A 206 22.49 11.70 27.64
N ALA A 207 23.37 11.11 26.83
CA ALA A 207 24.76 10.88 27.21
C ALA A 207 25.50 12.19 27.49
N ARG A 208 25.31 13.21 26.63
CA ARG A 208 25.86 14.57 26.86
C ARG A 208 25.31 15.20 28.13
N GLN A 209 24.00 15.09 28.38
CA GLN A 209 23.39 15.61 29.60
C GLN A 209 23.92 14.92 30.86
N ARG A 210 24.08 13.59 30.84
CA ARG A 210 24.67 12.84 31.96
C ARG A 210 26.14 13.22 32.17
N GLN A 211 26.89 13.42 31.09
CA GLN A 211 28.29 13.85 31.17
C GLN A 211 28.41 15.28 31.71
N GLU A 212 27.58 16.21 31.24
CA GLU A 212 27.51 17.57 31.78
C GLU A 212 27.06 17.61 33.24
N ALA A 213 26.10 16.77 33.63
CA ALA A 213 25.66 16.65 35.02
C ALA A 213 26.78 16.12 35.92
N ALA A 214 27.47 15.06 35.49
CA ALA A 214 28.63 14.51 36.19
C ALA A 214 29.78 15.53 36.29
N ASP A 215 30.01 16.32 35.24
CA ASP A 215 31.02 17.39 35.26
C ASP A 215 30.62 18.53 36.20
N ARG A 216 29.34 18.88 36.28
CA ARG A 216 28.84 19.87 37.25
C ARG A 216 29.00 19.35 38.67
N GLU A 217 28.63 18.10 38.93
CA GLU A 217 28.76 17.46 40.24
C GLU A 217 30.23 17.37 40.68
N ARG A 218 31.15 17.02 39.76
CA ARG A 218 32.61 17.08 40.04
C ARG A 218 33.06 18.48 40.41
N ARG A 219 32.65 19.51 39.65
CA ARG A 219 33.02 20.91 39.95
C ARG A 219 32.41 21.39 41.27
N GLU A 220 31.21 20.96 41.61
CA GLU A 220 30.58 21.26 42.89
C GLU A 220 31.32 20.58 44.04
N HIS A 221 31.63 19.29 43.93
CA HIS A 221 32.45 18.59 44.92
C HIS A 221 33.85 19.18 45.07
N GLU A 222 34.50 19.57 43.98
CA GLU A 222 35.79 20.27 44.04
C GLU A 222 35.68 21.61 44.76
N ARG A 223 34.62 22.39 44.51
CA ARG A 223 34.35 23.65 45.21
C ARG A 223 34.07 23.42 46.70
N GLU A 224 33.26 22.43 47.03
CA GLU A 224 32.96 22.05 48.42
C GLU A 224 34.23 21.59 49.16
N GLN A 225 35.08 20.77 48.52
CA GLN A 225 36.35 20.36 49.09
C GLN A 225 37.28 21.56 49.31
N GLN A 226 37.42 22.45 48.32
CA GLN A 226 38.21 23.67 48.46
C GLN A 226 37.68 24.59 49.57
N GLN A 227 36.36 24.68 49.72
CA GLN A 227 35.73 25.48 50.77
C GLN A 227 35.95 24.86 52.15
N ARG A 228 35.78 23.55 52.29
CA ARG A 228 36.10 22.82 53.53
C ARG A 228 37.57 22.95 53.91
N GLU A 229 38.48 22.87 52.94
CA GLU A 229 39.91 23.01 53.17
C GLU A 229 40.26 24.45 53.58
N ARG A 230 39.63 25.47 52.98
CA ARG A 230 39.77 26.87 53.39
C ARG A 230 39.25 27.10 54.82
N GLU A 231 38.05 26.62 55.12
CA GLU A 231 37.46 26.71 56.47
C GLU A 231 38.33 26.01 57.52
N GLN A 232 38.89 24.85 57.19
CA GLN A 232 39.79 24.12 58.08
C GLN A 232 41.08 24.90 58.33
N ARG A 233 41.71 25.45 57.28
CA ARG A 233 42.90 26.30 57.40
C ARG A 233 42.62 27.58 58.20
N GLU A 234 41.44 28.18 58.03
CA GLU A 234 41.03 29.37 58.76
C GLU A 234 40.82 29.06 60.26
N ARG A 235 40.12 27.96 60.59
CA ARG A 235 39.96 27.49 61.97
C ARG A 235 41.31 27.16 62.63
N GLU A 236 42.22 26.51 61.91
CA GLU A 236 43.58 26.22 62.40
C GLU A 236 44.38 27.51 62.64
N ALA A 237 44.27 28.50 61.74
CA ALA A 237 44.92 29.80 61.91
C ALA A 237 44.35 30.56 63.11
N GLU A 238 43.04 30.53 63.31
CA GLU A 238 42.36 31.17 64.44
C GLU A 238 42.70 30.49 65.77
N GLN A 239 42.76 29.16 65.80
CA GLN A 239 43.23 28.40 66.96
C GLN A 239 44.69 28.74 67.30
N ARG A 240 45.58 28.81 66.31
CA ARG A 240 46.98 29.23 66.53
C ARG A 240 47.09 30.64 67.08
N ARG A 241 46.34 31.61 66.54
CA ARG A 241 46.30 32.99 67.04
C ARG A 241 45.79 33.06 68.49
N THR A 242 44.76 32.26 68.80
CA THR A 242 44.18 32.22 70.16
C THR A 242 45.14 31.59 71.16
N ALA A 243 45.80 30.48 70.79
CA ALA A 243 46.82 29.84 71.61
C ALA A 243 48.04 30.74 71.83
N GLU A 244 48.49 31.46 70.80
CA GLU A 244 49.60 32.41 70.90
C GLU A 244 49.25 33.60 71.81
N ARG A 245 48.02 34.13 71.72
CA ARG A 245 47.54 35.19 72.61
C ARG A 245 47.49 34.74 74.07
N LEU A 246 46.96 33.55 74.33
CA LEU A 246 46.93 32.96 75.68
C LEU A 246 48.34 32.70 76.22
N ALA A 247 49.28 32.24 75.39
CA ALA A 247 50.67 32.03 75.78
C ALA A 247 51.39 33.34 76.14
N ARG A 248 51.17 34.41 75.36
CA ARG A 248 51.73 35.75 75.65
C ARG A 248 51.15 36.33 76.94
N GLU A 249 49.84 36.18 77.17
CA GLU A 249 49.19 36.65 78.39
C GLU A 249 49.69 35.89 79.64
N GLN A 250 49.85 34.56 79.54
CA GLN A 250 50.41 33.75 80.62
C GLN A 250 51.88 34.10 80.90
N ALA A 251 52.69 34.38 79.88
CA ALA A 251 54.09 34.80 80.05
C ALA A 251 54.18 36.18 80.73
N ALA A 252 53.32 37.13 80.33
CA ALA A 252 53.25 38.45 80.95
C ALA A 252 52.85 38.37 82.44
N ARG A 253 51.87 37.51 82.79
CA ARG A 253 51.47 37.31 84.19
C ARG A 253 52.60 36.72 85.05
N ARG A 254 53.39 35.78 84.51
CA ARG A 254 54.55 35.21 85.23
C ARG A 254 55.62 36.26 85.47
N GLN A 255 55.94 37.08 84.46
CA GLN A 255 56.91 38.18 84.62
C GLN A 255 56.47 39.23 85.65
N GLN A 256 55.17 39.58 85.68
CA GLN A 256 54.64 40.51 86.68
C GLN A 256 54.70 39.93 88.10
N GLN A 257 54.40 38.64 88.28
CA GLN A 257 54.47 37.97 89.57
C GLN A 257 55.92 37.89 90.09
N GLU A 258 56.87 37.53 89.22
CA GLU A 258 58.29 37.47 89.59
C GLU A 258 58.88 38.84 89.94
N ALA A 259 58.43 39.92 89.28
CA ALA A 259 58.87 41.29 89.59
C ALA A 259 58.35 41.76 90.97
N ALA A 260 57.06 41.53 91.23
CA ALA A 260 56.44 41.91 92.51
C ALA A 260 57.04 41.12 93.70
N GLU A 261 57.42 39.87 93.49
CA GLU A 261 58.04 39.05 94.55
C GLU A 261 59.47 39.51 94.89
N ARG A 262 60.24 39.97 93.90
CA ARG A 262 61.58 40.55 94.14
C ARG A 262 61.51 41.85 94.92
N GLU A 263 60.60 42.75 94.54
CA GLU A 263 60.43 44.04 95.22
C GLU A 263 60.02 43.86 96.69
N ARG A 264 59.15 42.89 96.98
CA ARG A 264 58.73 42.58 98.35
C ARG A 264 59.87 42.03 99.22
N ARG A 265 60.77 41.22 98.64
CA ARG A 265 61.95 40.67 99.35
C ARG A 265 62.96 41.76 99.68
N GLU A 266 63.30 42.63 98.73
CA GLU A 266 64.20 43.75 98.97
C GLU A 266 63.66 44.73 100.03
N ARG A 267 62.34 44.98 100.04
CA ARG A 267 61.70 45.86 101.02
C ARG A 267 61.70 45.28 102.43
N THR A 268 61.52 43.96 102.55
CA THR A 268 61.55 43.26 103.85
C THR A 268 62.97 43.26 104.43
N GLU A 269 63.99 43.05 103.59
CA GLU A 269 65.39 43.06 104.01
C GLU A 269 65.80 44.44 104.58
N LEU A 270 65.38 45.54 103.93
CA LEU A 270 65.65 46.91 104.39
C LEU A 270 65.02 47.25 105.74
N LEU A 271 63.93 46.59 106.13
CA LEU A 271 63.21 46.84 107.39
C LEU A 271 63.58 45.87 108.52
N SER A 272 64.39 44.85 108.22
CA SER A 272 64.84 43.83 109.18
C SER A 272 66.11 44.22 109.97
N GLY A 273 66.73 45.35 109.64
CA GLY A 273 67.86 45.89 110.40
C GLY A 273 67.43 46.30 111.81
N GLY A 274 68.21 45.96 112.84
CA GLY A 274 67.95 46.45 114.20
C GLY A 274 68.16 47.96 114.33
N PRO A 275 67.77 48.59 115.45
CA PRO A 275 67.97 50.03 115.67
C PRO A 275 69.45 50.37 115.58
N VAL A 276 69.79 51.33 114.73
CA VAL A 276 71.17 51.76 114.49
C VAL A 276 71.52 52.93 115.40
N ASN A 277 72.59 52.78 116.16
CA ASN A 277 73.09 53.81 117.09
C ASN A 277 73.89 54.92 116.39
N GLU A 278 74.19 54.74 115.10
CA GLU A 278 74.89 55.72 114.27
C GLU A 278 74.04 56.08 113.05
N LYS A 279 74.16 57.34 112.63
CA LYS A 279 73.39 57.91 111.53
C LYS A 279 73.82 57.27 110.19
N LEU A 280 72.92 56.54 109.54
CA LEU A 280 73.20 55.91 108.24
C LEU A 280 73.42 56.94 107.12
N PRO A 281 74.13 56.60 106.04
CA PRO A 281 74.22 57.45 104.85
C PRO A 281 72.84 57.82 104.31
N GLU A 282 72.66 59.09 103.91
CA GLU A 282 71.37 59.63 103.50
C GLU A 282 70.65 58.81 102.40
N PRO A 283 71.32 58.29 101.35
CA PRO A 283 70.65 57.47 100.33
C PRO A 283 70.04 56.19 100.91
N GLN A 284 70.70 55.59 101.91
CA GLN A 284 70.24 54.37 102.56
C GLN A 284 69.12 54.66 103.56
N ALA A 285 69.24 55.75 104.33
CA ALA A 285 68.18 56.23 105.21
C ALA A 285 66.90 56.56 104.43
N ARG A 286 67.00 57.21 103.25
CA ARG A 286 65.84 57.47 102.37
C ARG A 286 65.16 56.18 101.91
N ARG A 287 65.92 55.13 101.56
CA ARG A 287 65.36 53.81 101.16
C ARG A 287 64.62 53.13 102.32
N ILE A 288 65.20 53.15 103.52
CA ILE A 288 64.56 52.60 104.73
C ILE A 288 63.29 53.37 105.07
N VAL A 289 63.31 54.70 104.98
CA VAL A 289 62.14 55.54 105.23
C VAL A 289 61.03 55.33 104.20
N ALA A 290 61.37 55.19 102.91
CA ALA A 290 60.39 54.88 101.87
C ALA A 290 59.79 53.46 102.04
N ALA A 291 60.64 52.49 102.39
CA ALA A 291 60.20 51.13 102.72
C ALA A 291 59.24 51.15 103.92
N ALA A 292 59.62 51.85 105.00
CA ALA A 292 58.87 51.94 106.25
C ALA A 292 57.54 52.70 106.08
N CYS A 293 57.51 53.74 105.24
CA CYS A 293 56.30 54.49 104.94
C CYS A 293 55.24 53.62 104.24
N GLY A 294 55.62 52.80 103.26
CA GLY A 294 54.63 51.96 102.57
C GLY A 294 54.26 50.67 103.30
N GLU A 295 55.03 50.23 104.30
CA GLU A 295 54.60 49.20 105.26
C GLU A 295 53.83 49.81 106.46
N GLY A 296 53.63 51.14 106.48
CA GLY A 296 52.86 51.83 107.52
C GLY A 296 53.55 51.90 108.88
N LEU A 297 54.86 51.69 108.96
CA LEU A 297 55.62 51.78 110.21
C LEU A 297 55.59 53.22 110.76
N PRO A 298 55.53 53.40 112.10
CA PRO A 298 55.51 54.72 112.69
C PRO A 298 56.84 55.45 112.45
N VAL A 299 56.77 56.77 112.27
CA VAL A 299 57.93 57.67 112.02
C VAL A 299 59.07 57.45 113.01
N ARG A 300 58.75 57.15 114.28
CA ARG A 300 59.73 56.85 115.32
C ARG A 300 60.52 55.57 115.03
N ALA A 301 59.86 54.50 114.61
CA ALA A 301 60.53 53.25 114.26
C ALA A 301 61.42 53.45 113.03
N ALA A 302 60.95 54.19 112.02
CA ALA A 302 61.78 54.52 110.87
C ALA A 302 63.00 55.39 111.23
N ALA A 303 62.89 56.27 112.23
CA ALA A 303 64.02 57.06 112.75
C ALA A 303 65.03 56.19 113.49
N GLU A 304 64.57 55.25 114.31
CA GLU A 304 65.43 54.27 114.99
C GLU A 304 66.14 53.34 114.00
N LEU A 305 65.48 52.95 112.90
CA LEU A 305 66.04 52.10 111.85
C LEU A 305 67.07 52.79 110.96
N CYS A 306 67.09 54.12 110.89
CA CYS A 306 68.08 54.83 110.08
C CYS A 306 69.07 55.70 110.88
N GLY A 307 68.82 55.91 112.18
CA GLY A 307 69.66 56.76 113.05
C GLY A 307 69.53 58.26 112.75
N TRP A 308 68.53 58.69 111.96
CA TRP A 308 68.23 60.09 111.69
C TRP A 308 67.20 60.66 112.64
N SER A 309 67.17 61.98 112.78
CA SER A 309 66.18 62.63 113.63
C SER A 309 64.76 62.40 113.12
N THR A 310 63.82 62.28 114.05
CA THR A 310 62.39 62.16 113.77
C THR A 310 61.86 63.29 112.88
N GLY A 311 62.39 64.51 113.02
CA GLY A 311 62.05 65.64 112.15
C GLY A 311 62.43 65.41 110.69
N TRP A 312 63.62 64.85 110.42
CA TRP A 312 64.06 64.53 109.06
C TRP A 312 63.22 63.39 108.46
N VAL A 313 62.92 62.35 109.24
CA VAL A 313 62.08 61.22 108.82
C VAL A 313 60.64 61.64 108.55
N THR A 314 60.06 62.53 109.37
CA THR A 314 58.70 63.07 109.17
C THR A 314 58.56 63.79 107.84
N ALA A 315 59.52 64.65 107.50
CA ALA A 315 59.52 65.36 106.23
C ALA A 315 59.57 64.38 105.03
N ARG A 316 60.35 63.30 105.13
CA ARG A 316 60.40 62.26 104.08
C ARG A 316 59.12 61.43 103.99
N TYR A 317 58.45 61.13 105.11
CA TYR A 317 57.14 60.47 105.12
C TYR A 317 56.06 61.30 104.42
N GLN A 318 56.09 62.62 104.60
CA GLN A 318 55.17 63.54 103.92
C GLN A 318 55.42 63.56 102.41
N GLU A 319 56.68 63.73 101.97
CA GLU A 319 57.04 63.67 100.55
C GLU A 319 56.57 62.37 99.87
N GLN A 320 56.69 61.22 100.56
CA GLN A 320 56.25 59.93 100.02
C GLN A 320 54.72 59.78 99.96
N ARG A 321 54.00 60.34 100.93
CA ARG A 321 52.52 60.39 100.90
C ARG A 321 52.00 61.30 99.79
N ASP A 322 52.66 62.43 99.58
CA ASP A 322 52.29 63.36 98.50
C ASP A 322 52.56 62.72 97.12
N ALA A 323 53.68 62.01 96.97
CA ALA A 323 54.00 61.28 95.74
C ALA A 323 52.98 60.16 95.43
N HIS A 324 52.54 59.37 96.42
CA HIS A 324 51.51 58.33 96.20
C HIS A 324 50.12 58.91 95.93
N SER A 325 49.80 60.09 96.51
CA SER A 325 48.54 60.78 96.27
C SER A 325 48.48 61.41 94.87
N GLY A 326 49.63 61.83 94.33
CA GLY A 326 49.75 62.33 92.95
C GLY A 326 49.51 61.25 91.88
N VAL A 327 49.97 60.01 92.10
CA VAL A 327 49.85 58.91 91.13
C VAL A 327 48.41 58.36 91.02
N ALA A 328 47.58 58.51 92.06
CA ALA A 328 46.20 58.02 92.04
C ALA A 328 45.23 58.90 91.21
N LEU A 329 45.58 60.16 90.94
CA LEU A 329 44.73 61.08 90.17
C LEU A 329 45.01 61.08 88.65
N GLU A 330 46.20 60.63 88.22
CA GLU A 330 46.51 60.46 86.79
C GLU A 330 45.97 59.14 86.20
N GLY A 331 45.61 58.16 87.03
CA GLY A 331 45.11 56.85 86.58
C GLY A 331 43.61 56.78 86.23
N ALA A 332 42.84 57.86 86.41
CA ALA A 332 41.40 57.89 86.14
C ALA A 332 41.01 58.62 84.84
N SER A 333 42.00 59.10 84.07
CA SER A 333 41.80 59.68 82.74
C SER A 333 42.58 58.90 81.69
N SER A 334 42.13 57.68 81.36
CA SER A 334 42.49 56.96 80.12
C SER A 334 41.47 55.89 79.81
#